data_AF-A0ABD3IVQ6-F1
#
_entry.id   AF-A0ABD3IVQ6-F1
#
_cell.length_a   1.000
_cell.length_b   1.000
_cell.length_c   1.000
_cell.angle_alpha   90.00
_cell.angle_beta   90.00
_cell.angle_gamma   90.00
#
_symmetry.space_group_name_H-M   'P 1'
#
loop_
_entity.id
_entity.type
_entity.pdbx_description
1 polymer ?
#
loop_
_entity_poly.entity_id
_entity_poly.type
_entity_poly.pdbx_seq_one_letter_code
_entity_poly.pdbx_strand_id
1 'polypeptide(L)'
;MAETIQASSGLILDSFEELELTKLAECRRCFVVPVFTVGSFHNHSVASSSSLLPQDRSSISWLDSQNKLNSVLYVSFGRLSIIGEAQFLEIPRQLANGGHCFL
;
A
#
# COMPACT_ATOMS: atom_id res chain seq x y z
N MET A 1 -12.33 4.56 -19.88
CA MET A 1 -12.10 3.49 -18.88
C MET A 1 -13.25 2.48 -18.90
N ALA A 2 -14.49 2.88 -18.64
CA ALA A 2 -15.64 1.96 -18.61
C ALA A 2 -15.87 1.22 -19.94
N GLU A 3 -15.83 1.91 -21.08
CA GLU A 3 -15.97 1.27 -22.40
C GLU A 3 -14.89 0.22 -22.67
N THR A 4 -13.65 0.49 -22.27
CA THR A 4 -12.51 -0.42 -22.42
C THR A 4 -12.67 -1.67 -21.54
N ILE A 5 -13.25 -1.52 -20.34
CA ILE A 5 -13.55 -2.66 -19.45
C ILE A 5 -14.66 -3.53 -20.05
N GLN A 6 -15.69 -2.93 -20.65
CA GLN A 6 -16.78 -3.69 -21.27
C GLN A 6 -16.34 -4.47 -22.53
N ALA A 7 -15.26 -4.03 -23.18
CA ALA A 7 -14.67 -4.73 -24.31
C ALA A 7 -13.65 -5.82 -23.89
N SER A 8 -13.34 -5.97 -22.60
CA SER A 8 -12.41 -6.98 -22.11
C SER A 8 -13.09 -8.34 -21.90
N SER A 9 -12.31 -9.40 -21.68
CA SER A 9 -12.84 -10.72 -21.31
C SER A 9 -13.13 -10.86 -19.81
N GLY A 10 -12.75 -9.87 -19.00
CA GLY A 10 -12.83 -9.92 -17.56
C GLY A 10 -12.01 -8.84 -16.87
N LEU A 11 -12.27 -8.66 -15.59
CA LEU A 11 -11.58 -7.73 -14.71
C LEU A 11 -10.89 -8.53 -13.60
N ILE A 12 -9.58 -8.35 -13.45
CA ILE A 12 -8.80 -8.93 -12.34
C ILE A 12 -8.50 -7.80 -11.35
N LEU A 13 -8.88 -7.98 -10.10
CA LEU A 13 -8.70 -7.01 -9.02
C LEU A 13 -7.82 -7.58 -7.91
N ASP A 14 -6.81 -6.81 -7.51
CA ASP A 14 -5.97 -7.03 -6.33
C ASP A 14 -6.76 -6.68 -5.05
N SER A 15 -7.83 -7.41 -4.80
CA SER A 15 -8.76 -7.23 -3.68
C SER A 15 -9.39 -8.58 -3.31
N PHE A 16 -10.19 -8.59 -2.25
CA PHE A 16 -10.92 -9.76 -1.76
C PHE A 16 -12.21 -9.34 -1.04
N GLU A 17 -13.14 -10.29 -0.90
CA GLU A 17 -14.51 -10.02 -0.46
C GLU A 17 -14.58 -9.41 0.94
N GLU A 18 -13.79 -9.94 1.88
CA GLU A 18 -13.79 -9.50 3.26
C GLU A 18 -13.30 -8.05 3.42
N LEU A 19 -12.51 -7.55 2.46
CA LEU A 19 -12.04 -6.16 2.44
C LEU A 19 -13.05 -5.20 1.81
N GLU A 20 -13.65 -5.57 0.67
CA GLU A 20 -14.40 -4.65 -0.19
C GLU A 20 -15.78 -5.17 -0.65
N LEU A 21 -16.44 -6.02 0.14
CA LEU A 21 -17.69 -6.72 -0.20
C LEU A 21 -18.70 -5.86 -1.00
N THR A 22 -19.08 -4.70 -0.46
CA THR A 22 -20.09 -3.83 -1.08
C THR A 22 -19.61 -3.27 -2.42
N LYS A 23 -18.34 -2.89 -2.53
CA LYS A 23 -17.76 -2.31 -3.76
C LYS A 23 -17.59 -3.37 -4.85
N LEU A 24 -17.26 -4.60 -4.46
CA LEU A 24 -17.17 -5.73 -5.38
C LEU A 24 -18.55 -6.13 -5.90
N ALA A 25 -19.58 -6.15 -5.05
CA ALA A 25 -20.96 -6.36 -5.47
C ALA A 25 -21.44 -5.27 -6.44
N GLU A 26 -21.11 -3.99 -6.17
CA GLU A 26 -21.38 -2.89 -7.10
C GLU A 26 -20.66 -3.09 -8.44
N CYS A 27 -19.37 -3.44 -8.43
CA CYS A 27 -18.59 -3.69 -9.64
C CYS A 27 -19.22 -4.80 -10.50
N ARG A 28 -19.59 -5.93 -9.90
CA ARG A 28 -20.23 -7.05 -10.60
C ARG A 28 -21.61 -6.70 -11.19
N ARG A 29 -22.29 -5.71 -10.62
CA ARG A 29 -23.55 -5.19 -11.16
C ARG A 29 -23.33 -4.19 -12.29
N CYS A 30 -22.27 -3.37 -12.20
CA CYS A 30 -21.95 -2.32 -13.16
C CYS A 30 -21.24 -2.84 -14.41
N PHE A 31 -20.47 -3.92 -14.31
CA PHE A 31 -19.71 -4.49 -15.42
C PHE A 31 -20.34 -5.81 -15.88
N VAL A 32 -20.48 -5.97 -17.19
CA VAL A 32 -21.07 -7.18 -17.80
C VAL A 32 -20.03 -8.30 -17.92
N VAL A 33 -18.75 -7.96 -17.75
CA VAL A 33 -17.63 -8.90 -17.79
C VAL A 33 -17.41 -9.57 -16.42
N PRO A 34 -16.91 -10.82 -16.37
CA PRO A 34 -16.58 -11.48 -15.12
C PRO A 34 -15.56 -10.69 -14.28
N VAL A 35 -15.78 -10.59 -12.97
CA VAL A 35 -14.88 -9.91 -12.02
C VAL A 35 -14.23 -10.95 -11.12
N PHE A 36 -12.91 -11.05 -11.19
CA PHE A 36 -12.08 -11.97 -10.42
C PHE A 36 -11.26 -11.21 -9.38
N THR A 37 -11.46 -11.56 -8.12
CA THR A 37 -10.65 -11.09 -6.99
C THR A 37 -9.58 -12.12 -6.68
N VAL A 38 -8.32 -11.71 -6.70
CA VAL A 38 -7.19 -12.63 -6.53
C VAL A 38 -6.48 -12.47 -5.18
N GLY A 39 -6.98 -11.56 -4.33
CA GLY A 39 -6.35 -11.22 -3.06
C GLY A 39 -5.02 -10.49 -3.27
N SER A 40 -4.44 -10.06 -2.15
CA SER A 40 -3.21 -9.28 -2.12
C SER A 40 -2.04 -9.97 -2.82
N PHE A 41 -1.62 -9.46 -3.98
CA PHE A 41 -0.46 -9.98 -4.73
C PHE A 41 0.86 -9.89 -3.94
N HIS A 42 0.99 -8.95 -3.01
CA HIS A 42 2.24 -8.68 -2.30
C HIS A 42 2.59 -9.69 -1.20
N ASN A 43 1.66 -10.56 -0.80
CA ASN A 43 1.88 -11.55 0.26
C ASN A 43 2.52 -12.86 -0.24
N HIS A 44 2.60 -13.06 -1.56
CA HIS A 44 3.07 -14.32 -2.16
C HIS A 44 4.40 -14.20 -2.88
N SER A 45 5.00 -13.00 -2.98
CA SER A 45 6.32 -12.85 -3.58
C SER A 45 7.40 -13.11 -2.53
N VAL A 46 8.19 -14.18 -2.69
CA VAL A 46 9.55 -14.20 -2.16
C VAL A 46 10.26 -13.01 -2.79
N ALA A 47 10.77 -12.08 -1.97
CA ALA A 47 11.40 -10.85 -2.43
C ALA A 47 12.55 -11.18 -3.40
N SER A 48 12.23 -11.27 -4.68
CA SER A 48 13.22 -11.31 -5.75
C SER A 48 13.68 -9.87 -5.92
N SER A 49 14.98 -9.64 -5.81
CA SER A 49 15.56 -8.31 -5.94
C SER A 49 15.30 -7.78 -7.35
N SER A 50 14.22 -7.02 -7.50
CA SER A 50 13.80 -6.39 -8.76
C SER A 50 14.45 -5.02 -8.97
N SER A 51 15.22 -4.55 -7.99
CA SER A 51 15.94 -3.28 -8.07
C SER A 51 17.25 -3.43 -8.84
N LEU A 52 17.48 -2.53 -9.81
CA LEU A 52 18.76 -2.41 -10.53
C LEU A 52 19.91 -1.93 -9.65
N LEU A 53 19.59 -1.37 -8.48
CA LEU A 53 20.54 -0.84 -7.50
C LEU A 53 20.55 -1.71 -6.24
N PRO A 54 21.69 -1.74 -5.50
CA PRO A 54 21.73 -2.34 -4.18
C PRO A 54 20.69 -1.72 -3.26
N GLN A 55 19.97 -2.57 -2.51
CA GLN A 55 18.99 -2.10 -1.54
C GLN A 55 19.71 -1.63 -0.27
N ASP A 56 19.37 -0.43 0.21
CA ASP A 56 19.76 -0.01 1.55
C ASP A 56 18.91 -0.75 2.59
N ARG A 57 19.57 -1.40 3.54
CA ARG A 57 18.94 -2.16 4.63
C ARG A 57 19.17 -1.51 6.00
N SER A 58 19.75 -0.31 6.05
CA SER A 58 20.05 0.41 7.28
C SER A 58 18.80 0.61 8.17
N SER A 59 17.67 0.96 7.57
CA SER A 59 16.38 1.13 8.25
C SER A 59 15.84 -0.18 8.84
N ILE A 60 16.04 -1.30 8.13
CA ILE A 60 15.65 -2.63 8.62
C ILE A 60 16.51 -3.03 9.82
N SER A 61 17.83 -2.84 9.74
CA SER A 61 18.72 -3.10 10.87
C SER A 61 18.37 -2.23 12.10
N TRP A 62 17.94 -0.99 11.89
CA TRP A 62 17.46 -0.13 12.98
C TRP A 62 16.11 -0.61 13.56
N LEU A 63 15.18 -1.08 12.73
CA LEU A 63 13.92 -1.69 13.19
C LEU A 63 14.17 -2.96 14.01
N ASP A 64 15.10 -3.81 13.58
CA ASP A 64 15.45 -5.05 14.29
C ASP A 64 16.08 -4.79 15.66
N SER A 65 16.65 -3.60 15.87
CA SER A 65 17.26 -3.20 17.16
C SER A 65 16.25 -2.68 18.20
N GLN A 66 14.96 -2.54 17.84
CA GLN A 66 13.96 -2.00 18.75
C GLN A 66 13.59 -3.00 19.85
N ASN A 67 13.63 -2.55 21.11
CA ASN A 67 13.41 -3.42 22.28
C ASN A 67 11.95 -3.88 22.48
N LYS A 68 10.99 -3.28 21.77
CA LYS A 68 9.54 -3.54 21.95
C LYS A 68 8.90 -3.90 20.62
N LEU A 69 8.02 -4.89 20.64
CA LEU A 69 7.16 -5.22 19.51
C LEU A 69 6.13 -4.10 19.28
N ASN A 70 5.83 -3.81 18.00
CA ASN A 70 4.84 -2.82 17.58
C ASN A 70 5.09 -1.40 18.14
N SER A 71 6.35 -1.00 18.32
CA SER A 71 6.71 0.29 18.94
C SER A 71 7.11 1.39 17.95
N VAL A 72 7.18 1.10 16.65
CA VAL A 72 7.57 2.06 15.62
C VAL A 72 6.41 2.34 14.68
N LEU A 73 6.16 3.61 14.40
CA LEU A 73 5.18 4.06 13.42
C LEU A 73 5.81 4.17 12.02
N TYR A 74 5.29 3.45 11.04
CA TYR A 74 5.67 3.64 9.63
C TYR A 74 4.83 4.75 9.00
N VAL A 75 5.48 5.73 8.36
CA VAL A 75 4.84 6.88 7.73
C VAL A 75 5.28 6.96 6.27
N SER A 76 4.35 6.70 5.37
CA SER A 76 4.57 6.86 3.93
C SER A 76 3.31 7.36 3.26
N PHE A 77 3.46 8.33 2.36
CA PHE A 77 2.36 8.87 1.56
C PHE A 77 2.27 8.18 0.17
N GLY A 78 3.14 7.21 -0.10
CA GLY A 78 3.27 6.56 -1.39
C GLY A 78 4.16 7.32 -2.37
N ARG A 79 4.42 6.72 -3.54
CA ARG A 79 5.42 7.23 -4.50
C ARG A 79 5.03 8.55 -5.19
N LEU A 80 3.74 8.78 -5.41
CA LEU A 80 3.22 9.91 -6.17
C LEU A 80 2.52 10.95 -5.28
N SER A 81 2.78 10.93 -3.98
CA SER A 81 2.19 11.90 -3.07
C SER A 81 2.74 13.30 -3.30
N ILE A 82 1.84 14.28 -3.39
CA ILE A 82 2.18 15.70 -3.31
C ILE A 82 1.75 16.17 -1.93
N ILE A 83 2.72 16.52 -1.10
CA ILE A 83 2.49 17.10 0.21
C ILE A 83 2.83 18.59 0.17
N GLY A 84 1.98 19.43 0.77
CA GLY A 84 2.23 20.86 0.83
C GLY A 84 3.43 21.18 1.74
N GLU A 85 4.14 22.27 1.47
CA GLU A 85 5.33 22.68 2.23
C GLU A 85 5.06 22.78 3.74
N ALA A 86 3.94 23.39 4.13
CA ALA A 86 3.54 23.48 5.53
C ALA A 86 3.41 22.10 6.18
N GLN A 87 2.74 21.16 5.51
CA GLN A 87 2.57 19.79 6.01
C GLN A 87 3.90 19.04 6.09
N PHE A 88 4.77 19.23 5.10
CA PHE A 88 6.10 18.63 5.06
C PHE A 88 6.96 19.04 6.27
N LEU A 89 6.81 20.28 6.75
CA LEU A 89 7.50 20.77 7.94
C LEU A 89 6.80 20.37 9.24
N GLU A 90 5.47 20.39 9.25
CA GLU A 90 4.70 20.18 10.48
C GLU A 90 4.60 18.72 10.89
N ILE A 91 4.50 17.78 9.95
CA ILE A 91 4.33 16.35 10.27
C ILE A 91 5.54 15.80 11.05
N PRO A 92 6.80 15.96 10.60
CA PRO A 92 7.96 15.50 11.37
C PRO A 92 8.06 16.20 12.73
N ARG A 93 7.73 17.50 12.79
CA ARG A 93 7.73 18.27 14.05
C ARG A 93 6.73 17.70 15.05
N GLN A 94 5.52 17.38 14.61
CA GLN A 94 4.48 16.82 15.46
C GLN A 94 4.84 15.40 15.91
N LEU A 95 5.37 14.56 15.01
CA LEU A 95 5.81 13.21 15.35
C LEU A 95 6.96 13.22 16.37
N ALA A 96 7.94 14.10 16.21
CA ALA A 96 9.05 14.27 17.15
C ALA A 96 8.55 14.66 18.55
N ASN A 97 7.56 15.54 18.63
CA ASN A 97 6.94 15.94 19.90
C ASN A 97 6.09 14.82 20.54
N GLY A 98 5.64 13.84 19.75
CA GLY A 98 4.81 12.72 20.21
C GLY A 98 5.57 11.64 20.98
N GLY A 99 6.90 11.66 20.98
CA GLY A 99 7.73 10.72 21.76
C GLY A 99 7.73 9.27 21.26
N HIS A 100 7.11 8.99 20.11
CA HIS A 100 7.15 7.69 19.45
C HIS A 100 8.26 7.65 18.41
N CYS A 101 8.94 6.50 18.29
CA CYS A 101 9.85 6.25 17.18
C CYS A 101 9.02 6.12 15.89
N PHE A 102 9.48 6.73 14.80
CA PHE A 102 8.83 6.67 13.50
C PHE A 102 9.86 6.45 12.39
N LEU A 103 9.40 5.86 11.28
CA LEU A 103 10.15 5.62 10.05
C LEU A 103 9.37 6.13 8.84
#